data_AF-A0A1G9T4Z8-F1
#
_entry.id   AF-A0A1G9T4Z8-F1
#
_cell.length_a   1.000
_cell.length_b   1.000
_cell.length_c   1.000
_cell.angle_alpha   90.00
_cell.angle_beta   90.00
_cell.angle_gamma   90.00
#
_symmetry.space_group_name_H-M   'P 1'
#
loop_
_entity.id
_entity.type
_entity.pdbx_description
1 polymer ?
#
loop_
_entity_poly.entity_id
_entity_poly.type
_entity_poly.pdbx_seq_one_letter_code
_entity_poly.pdbx_strand_id
1 'polypeptide(L)'
;MAITLEKIYKSTQNKYQMQLIAGKKSIKNLVEWVHMVEDSELISFLKGKELVIITGIGRIARNEMLDFCKHLFQHQVSGFIINIGPYISEVPEEIIDFCEENDFPLFTVPWEIKLVDVIRELCSMIFQSEQRNASISEAFKDAIFYPEQKSMYLPVLERHGYGADTDYCVIAVKVVTEQEELYLNFMKLLQSEIEKIINKMSDKFILFKYEGNIIIALVGFTGNSIENIISELIHGSSQHNNYSFYIGVGPAKLKIKALSKYFRRIISLVRLGIKTNKRVVYYDKLDVHKLILTMEDTDMLHEFYREALGSLESYDRENNTGYYGFLKQYFETNGKIHRLSELNYIHRNTVHYQLKKIQDITGCNLADWNDQLKLSLAFYIKDIL
;
A
#
# COMPACT_ATOMS: atom_id res chain seq x y z
N MET A 1 -14.17 3.55 -0.98
CA MET A 1 -13.22 4.68 -1.10
C MET A 1 -13.94 5.95 -0.73
N ALA A 2 -13.26 6.86 -0.05
CA ALA A 2 -13.84 8.02 0.63
C ALA A 2 -13.73 9.33 -0.18
N ILE A 3 -14.41 10.38 0.27
CA ILE A 3 -14.24 11.77 -0.20
C ILE A 3 -13.60 12.61 0.91
N THR A 4 -12.73 13.58 0.58
CA THR A 4 -12.15 14.45 1.61
C THR A 4 -13.17 15.46 2.14
N LEU A 5 -13.08 15.80 3.43
CA LEU A 5 -13.86 16.90 4.00
C LEU A 5 -13.65 18.22 3.27
N GLU A 6 -12.44 18.47 2.75
CA GLU A 6 -12.12 19.65 1.96
C GLU A 6 -12.99 19.75 0.69
N LYS A 7 -13.19 18.62 0.00
CA LYS A 7 -14.04 18.57 -1.20
C LYS A 7 -15.51 18.76 -0.85
N ILE A 8 -15.96 18.15 0.26
CA ILE A 8 -17.30 18.38 0.82
C ILE A 8 -17.50 19.87 1.09
N TYR A 9 -16.62 20.46 1.91
CA TYR A 9 -16.72 21.84 2.37
C TYR A 9 -16.73 22.84 1.22
N LYS A 10 -15.85 22.67 0.22
CA LYS A 10 -15.83 23.55 -0.97
C LYS A 10 -17.15 23.55 -1.75
N SER A 11 -17.85 22.41 -1.80
CA SER A 11 -19.15 22.26 -2.47
C SER A 11 -20.31 22.82 -1.64
N THR A 12 -20.23 22.71 -0.31
CA THR A 12 -21.34 23.02 0.60
C THR A 12 -21.29 24.40 1.24
N GLN A 13 -20.10 25.03 1.37
CA GLN A 13 -19.90 26.28 2.10
C GLN A 13 -20.85 27.41 1.68
N ASN A 14 -21.04 27.60 0.37
CA ASN A 14 -21.88 28.70 -0.15
C ASN A 14 -23.35 28.27 -0.24
N LYS A 15 -23.61 27.03 -0.66
CA LYS A 15 -24.96 26.51 -0.92
C LYS A 15 -25.77 26.30 0.36
N TYR A 16 -25.10 25.84 1.42
CA TYR A 16 -25.72 25.49 2.69
C TYR A 16 -25.21 26.35 3.85
N GLN A 17 -24.48 27.43 3.55
CA GLN A 17 -23.87 28.30 4.55
C GLN A 17 -23.04 27.53 5.58
N MET A 18 -22.43 26.42 5.14
CA MET A 18 -21.63 25.58 6.02
C MET A 18 -20.34 26.31 6.37
N GLN A 19 -20.01 26.40 7.65
CA GLN A 19 -18.80 27.08 8.12
C GLN A 19 -17.90 26.10 8.84
N LEU A 20 -16.59 26.19 8.60
CA LEU A 20 -15.57 25.46 9.37
C LEU A 20 -15.18 26.32 10.56
N ILE A 21 -15.38 25.80 11.77
CA ILE A 21 -15.15 26.53 13.03
C ILE A 21 -13.79 26.18 13.64
N ALA A 22 -13.37 24.91 13.59
CA ALA A 22 -12.10 24.44 14.16
C ALA A 22 -11.55 23.23 13.38
N GLY A 23 -10.28 22.87 13.63
CA GLY A 23 -9.68 21.63 13.12
C GLY A 23 -9.30 21.67 11.63
N LYS A 24 -8.82 22.82 11.17
CA LYS A 24 -8.53 23.05 9.75
C LYS A 24 -7.41 22.17 9.18
N LYS A 25 -6.44 21.72 9.98
CA LYS A 25 -5.29 20.96 9.44
C LYS A 25 -5.72 19.53 9.06
N SER A 26 -6.79 19.01 9.66
CA SER A 26 -7.39 17.71 9.33
C SER A 26 -8.56 17.76 8.36
N ILE A 27 -8.79 18.88 7.67
CA ILE A 27 -9.83 18.98 6.62
C ILE A 27 -9.60 18.02 5.43
N LYS A 28 -8.42 17.39 5.35
CA LYS A 28 -8.14 16.34 4.36
C LYS A 28 -8.57 14.94 4.82
N ASN A 29 -9.19 14.80 5.99
CA ASN A 29 -9.75 13.53 6.46
C ASN A 29 -10.78 12.98 5.47
N LEU A 30 -10.80 11.66 5.38
CA LEU A 30 -11.61 10.88 4.45
C LEU A 30 -12.97 10.56 5.07
N VAL A 31 -14.05 10.88 4.36
CA VAL A 31 -15.43 10.60 4.75
C VAL A 31 -15.99 9.47 3.90
N GLU A 32 -16.47 8.42 4.56
CA GLU A 32 -17.10 7.26 3.90
C GLU A 32 -18.62 7.24 4.07
N TRP A 33 -19.15 7.95 5.07
CA TRP A 33 -20.58 7.97 5.34
C TRP A 33 -20.98 9.23 6.10
N VAL A 34 -22.27 9.56 6.06
CA VAL A 34 -22.86 10.67 6.83
C VAL A 34 -23.91 10.09 7.75
N HIS A 35 -23.86 10.43 9.03
CA HIS A 35 -24.80 9.90 10.01
C HIS A 35 -25.31 11.01 10.91
N MET A 36 -26.60 10.95 11.24
CA MET A 36 -27.20 11.84 12.23
C MET A 36 -27.28 11.09 13.55
N VAL A 37 -26.65 11.63 14.60
CA VAL A 37 -26.52 10.95 15.89
C VAL A 37 -26.97 11.90 16.99
N GLU A 38 -28.10 11.62 17.64
CA GLU A 38 -28.65 12.48 18.69
C GLU A 38 -28.46 11.92 20.10
N ASP A 39 -27.86 10.73 20.22
CA ASP A 39 -27.70 9.99 21.46
C ASP A 39 -26.26 9.46 21.60
N SER A 40 -25.66 9.69 22.76
CA SER A 40 -24.32 9.23 23.13
C SER A 40 -24.17 7.70 23.07
N GLU A 41 -25.23 6.94 23.38
CA GLU A 41 -25.18 5.47 23.34
C GLU A 41 -24.93 4.93 21.92
N LEU A 42 -25.40 5.68 20.91
CA LEU A 42 -25.28 5.29 19.50
C LEU A 42 -23.87 5.49 18.93
N ILE A 43 -23.00 6.23 19.62
CA ILE A 43 -21.59 6.44 19.20
C ILE A 43 -20.84 5.11 19.15
N SER A 44 -21.18 4.16 20.03
CA SER A 44 -20.55 2.84 20.08
C SER A 44 -20.69 2.02 18.79
N PHE A 45 -21.66 2.35 17.94
CA PHE A 45 -21.89 1.69 16.65
C PHE A 45 -21.16 2.34 15.46
N LEU A 46 -20.48 3.47 15.68
CA LEU A 46 -19.67 4.12 14.66
C LEU A 46 -18.43 3.27 14.35
N LYS A 47 -18.08 3.22 13.07
CA LYS A 47 -16.97 2.43 12.52
C LYS A 47 -15.75 3.29 12.21
N GLY A 48 -15.86 4.61 12.36
CA GLY A 48 -14.86 5.59 11.98
C GLY A 48 -15.09 6.10 10.56
N LYS A 49 -14.55 7.30 10.28
CA LYS A 49 -14.68 8.04 9.03
C LYS A 49 -16.09 8.50 8.67
N GLU A 50 -17.02 8.47 9.59
CA GLU A 50 -18.30 9.13 9.42
C GLU A 50 -18.14 10.65 9.52
N LEU A 51 -19.04 11.38 8.87
CA LEU A 51 -19.31 12.78 9.14
C LEU A 51 -20.61 12.83 9.94
N VAL A 52 -20.49 13.18 11.23
CA VAL A 52 -21.62 13.15 12.16
C VAL A 52 -22.32 14.49 12.19
N ILE A 53 -23.65 14.48 12.08
CA ILE A 53 -24.50 15.68 12.17
C ILE A 53 -25.33 15.58 13.44
N ILE A 54 -25.41 16.69 14.17
CA ILE A 54 -26.30 16.83 15.33
C ILE A 54 -27.17 18.06 15.23
N THR A 55 -28.36 17.95 15.79
CA THR A 55 -29.35 19.03 15.88
C THR A 55 -29.62 19.46 17.31
N GLY A 56 -29.29 18.62 18.29
CA GLY A 56 -29.60 18.86 19.70
C GLY A 56 -31.04 18.48 20.09
N ILE A 57 -31.81 17.90 19.16
CA ILE A 57 -33.19 17.43 19.43
C ILE A 57 -33.19 16.31 20.47
N GLY A 58 -32.13 15.50 20.51
CA GLY A 58 -31.94 14.43 21.50
C GLY A 58 -31.79 14.89 22.95
N ARG A 59 -31.75 16.20 23.21
CA ARG A 59 -31.57 16.81 24.54
C ARG A 59 -30.25 16.44 25.22
N ILE A 60 -29.17 16.29 24.44
CA ILE A 60 -27.81 16.30 24.98
C ILE A 60 -27.65 17.60 25.77
N ALA A 61 -27.45 17.50 27.07
CA ALA A 61 -27.32 18.69 27.91
C ALA A 61 -26.04 19.46 27.52
N ARG A 62 -26.03 20.79 27.66
CA ARG A 62 -24.88 21.63 27.24
C ARG A 62 -23.56 21.15 27.87
N ASN A 63 -23.62 20.65 29.10
CA ASN A 63 -22.49 20.09 29.85
C ASN A 63 -22.04 18.70 29.38
N GLU A 64 -22.86 17.96 28.63
CA GLU A 64 -22.54 16.64 28.10
C GLU A 64 -22.03 16.69 26.64
N MET A 65 -22.23 17.82 25.96
CA MET A 65 -21.89 18.00 24.56
C MET A 65 -20.36 17.91 24.30
N LEU A 66 -19.55 18.33 25.26
CA LEU A 66 -18.10 18.17 25.21
C LEU A 66 -17.70 16.69 25.27
N ASP A 67 -18.31 15.92 26.18
CA ASP A 67 -18.03 14.49 26.32
C ASP A 67 -18.51 13.71 25.09
N PHE A 68 -19.65 14.10 24.52
CA PHE A 68 -20.11 13.61 23.21
C PHE A 68 -19.05 13.85 22.13
N CYS A 69 -18.54 15.08 22.01
CA CYS A 69 -17.50 15.43 21.04
C CYS A 69 -16.21 14.62 21.24
N LYS A 70 -15.76 14.43 22.49
CA LYS A 70 -14.62 13.58 22.84
C LYS A 70 -14.83 12.13 22.42
N HIS A 71 -16.02 11.57 22.65
CA HIS A 71 -16.33 10.21 22.22
C HIS A 71 -16.30 10.08 20.69
N LEU A 72 -16.85 11.03 19.94
CA LEU A 72 -16.75 11.02 18.47
C LEU A 72 -15.29 10.97 18.00
N PHE A 73 -14.43 11.81 18.59
CA PHE A 73 -13.01 11.84 18.27
C PHE A 73 -12.31 10.50 18.55
N GLN A 74 -12.59 9.89 19.72
CA GLN A 74 -12.05 8.57 20.08
C GLN A 74 -12.47 7.46 19.11
N HIS A 75 -13.67 7.56 18.53
CA HIS A 75 -14.19 6.63 17.52
C HIS A 75 -13.70 6.93 16.09
N GLN A 76 -12.72 7.81 15.91
CA GLN A 76 -12.12 8.16 14.60
C GLN A 76 -13.14 8.71 13.59
N VAL A 77 -14.15 9.44 14.08
CA VAL A 77 -15.06 10.21 13.24
C VAL A 77 -14.26 11.25 12.46
N SER A 78 -14.59 11.45 11.19
CA SER A 78 -13.81 12.32 10.31
C SER A 78 -14.09 13.80 10.56
N GLY A 79 -15.32 14.14 10.93
CA GLY A 79 -15.71 15.50 11.29
C GLY A 79 -17.10 15.55 11.90
N PHE A 80 -17.42 16.71 12.46
CA PHE A 80 -18.62 16.94 13.27
C PHE A 80 -19.34 18.19 12.79
N ILE A 81 -20.65 18.09 12.54
CA ILE A 81 -21.51 19.18 12.08
C ILE A 81 -22.57 19.47 13.14
N ILE A 82 -22.65 20.72 13.58
CA ILE A 82 -23.68 21.20 14.50
C ILE A 82 -24.68 22.06 13.73
N ASN A 83 -25.96 21.72 13.81
CA ASN A 83 -27.03 22.55 13.28
C ASN A 83 -27.40 23.64 14.28
N ILE A 84 -27.12 24.91 13.94
CA ILE A 84 -27.31 26.06 14.82
C ILE A 84 -28.73 26.61 14.68
N GLY A 85 -29.49 26.60 15.78
CA GLY A 85 -30.85 27.10 15.83
C GLY A 85 -31.52 26.92 17.21
N PRO A 86 -32.77 26.44 17.28
CA PRO A 86 -33.58 26.49 18.50
C PRO A 86 -33.08 25.59 19.63
N TYR A 87 -32.39 24.49 19.31
CA TYR A 87 -31.87 23.54 20.31
C TYR A 87 -30.42 23.83 20.69
N ILE A 88 -29.64 24.40 19.77
CA ILE A 88 -28.24 24.79 19.97
C ILE A 88 -28.06 26.18 19.36
N SER A 89 -28.05 27.21 20.19
CA SER A 89 -27.97 28.61 19.72
C SER A 89 -26.59 29.02 19.25
N GLU A 90 -25.55 28.44 19.84
CA GLU A 90 -24.15 28.69 19.55
C GLU A 90 -23.33 27.44 19.90
N VAL A 91 -22.17 27.28 19.29
CA VAL A 91 -21.25 26.21 19.70
C VAL A 91 -20.55 26.63 21.01
N PRO A 92 -20.58 25.81 22.08
CA PRO A 92 -19.83 26.07 23.29
C PRO A 92 -18.32 26.22 23.04
N GLU A 93 -17.68 27.20 23.68
CA GLU A 93 -16.25 27.51 23.51
C GLU A 93 -15.36 26.30 23.84
N GLU A 94 -15.69 25.54 24.89
CA GLU A 94 -14.99 24.32 25.28
C GLU A 94 -14.92 23.25 24.15
N ILE A 95 -15.92 23.20 23.25
CA ILE A 95 -15.92 22.29 22.10
C ILE A 95 -15.02 22.82 21.00
N ILE A 96 -15.02 24.13 20.78
CA ILE A 96 -14.14 24.79 19.79
C ILE A 96 -12.69 24.56 20.20
N ASP A 97 -12.36 24.81 21.47
CA ASP A 97 -11.01 24.61 22.03
C ASP A 97 -10.57 23.16 21.89
N PHE A 98 -11.40 22.20 22.32
CA PHE A 98 -11.09 20.78 22.15
C PHE A 98 -10.83 20.40 20.69
N CYS A 99 -11.67 20.86 19.77
CA CYS A 99 -11.53 20.59 18.35
C CYS A 99 -10.27 21.23 17.75
N GLU A 100 -9.89 22.42 18.18
CA GLU A 100 -8.68 23.09 17.69
C GLU A 100 -7.40 22.42 18.24
N GLU A 101 -7.40 22.07 19.53
CA GLU A 101 -6.28 21.35 20.18
C GLU A 101 -6.03 19.97 19.56
N ASN A 102 -7.10 19.24 19.24
CA ASN A 102 -7.02 17.88 18.69
C ASN A 102 -7.07 17.85 17.15
N ASP A 103 -7.15 19.02 16.53
CA ASP A 103 -7.34 19.18 15.08
C ASP A 103 -8.51 18.33 14.55
N PHE A 104 -9.65 18.36 15.27
CA PHE A 104 -10.86 17.64 14.91
C PHE A 104 -11.80 18.57 14.13
N PRO A 105 -12.09 18.30 12.83
CA PRO A 105 -12.87 19.22 12.01
C PRO A 105 -14.30 19.42 12.53
N LEU A 106 -14.60 20.66 12.92
CA LEU A 106 -15.91 21.09 13.40
C LEU A 106 -16.55 22.05 12.39
N PHE A 107 -17.80 21.79 12.04
CA PHE A 107 -18.59 22.62 11.15
C PHE A 107 -19.91 23.03 11.77
N THR A 108 -20.47 24.12 11.27
CA THR A 108 -21.84 24.56 11.57
C THR A 108 -22.66 24.70 10.31
N VAL A 109 -23.96 24.47 10.45
CA VAL A 109 -24.98 24.74 9.42
C VAL A 109 -26.14 25.49 10.09
N PRO A 110 -26.72 26.53 9.48
CA PRO A 110 -27.88 27.24 10.04
C PRO A 110 -29.18 26.42 9.97
N TRP A 111 -30.06 26.59 10.94
CA TRP A 111 -31.31 25.84 11.07
C TRP A 111 -32.30 26.05 9.92
N GLU A 112 -32.29 27.20 9.27
CA GLU A 112 -33.09 27.48 8.08
C GLU A 112 -32.75 26.55 6.90
N ILE A 113 -31.57 25.94 6.93
CA ILE A 113 -31.15 24.96 5.93
C ILE A 113 -31.78 23.61 6.26
N LYS A 114 -32.50 23.06 5.29
CA LYS A 114 -33.09 21.73 5.40
C LYS A 114 -31.99 20.67 5.42
N LEU A 115 -31.73 20.06 6.58
CA LEU A 115 -30.71 19.02 6.72
C LEU A 115 -30.90 17.84 5.77
N VAL A 116 -32.14 17.51 5.39
CA VAL A 116 -32.40 16.48 4.37
C VAL A 116 -31.71 16.78 3.04
N ASP A 117 -31.63 18.06 2.64
CA ASP A 117 -30.96 18.47 1.42
C ASP A 117 -29.43 18.41 1.56
N VAL A 118 -28.91 18.75 2.75
CA VAL A 118 -27.49 18.62 3.08
C VAL A 118 -27.09 17.15 3.05
N ILE A 119 -27.79 16.28 3.79
CA ILE A 119 -27.51 14.85 3.86
C ILE A 119 -27.59 14.21 2.47
N ARG A 120 -28.62 14.50 1.68
CA ARG A 120 -28.77 13.96 0.32
C ARG A 120 -27.60 14.36 -0.58
N GLU A 121 -27.17 15.61 -0.54
CA GLU A 121 -26.02 16.07 -1.31
C GLU A 121 -24.73 15.37 -0.86
N LEU A 122 -24.46 15.34 0.45
CA LEU A 122 -23.27 14.70 1.00
C LEU A 122 -23.21 13.21 0.63
N CYS A 123 -24.31 12.48 0.82
CA CYS A 123 -24.41 11.07 0.41
C CYS A 123 -24.22 10.90 -1.10
N SER A 124 -24.78 11.78 -1.92
CA SER A 124 -24.59 11.73 -3.37
C SER A 124 -23.12 11.96 -3.76
N MET A 125 -22.45 12.92 -3.14
CA MET A 125 -21.03 13.21 -3.36
C MET A 125 -20.14 12.02 -2.97
N ILE A 126 -20.41 11.40 -1.83
CA ILE A 126 -19.69 10.21 -1.36
C ILE A 126 -19.88 9.06 -2.35
N PHE A 127 -21.14 8.75 -2.70
CA PHE A 127 -21.47 7.65 -3.61
C PHE A 127 -20.88 7.85 -5.00
N GLN A 128 -20.94 9.06 -5.55
CA GLN A 128 -20.31 9.39 -6.84
C GLN A 128 -18.78 9.24 -6.79
N SER A 129 -18.14 9.66 -5.69
CA SER A 129 -16.69 9.48 -5.50
C SER A 129 -16.33 7.99 -5.48
N GLU A 130 -17.09 7.18 -4.77
CA GLU A 130 -16.91 5.73 -4.72
C GLU A 130 -17.09 5.08 -6.10
N GLN A 131 -18.19 5.38 -6.79
CA GLN A 131 -18.47 4.84 -8.12
C GLN A 131 -17.40 5.23 -9.13
N ARG A 132 -16.95 6.49 -9.10
CA ARG A 132 -15.84 6.97 -9.94
C ARG A 132 -14.58 6.16 -9.70
N ASN A 133 -14.18 5.99 -8.44
CA ASN A 133 -12.94 5.32 -8.12
C ASN A 133 -13.00 3.81 -8.45
N ALA A 134 -14.14 3.17 -8.26
CA ALA A 134 -14.37 1.79 -8.69
C ALA A 134 -14.25 1.65 -10.21
N SER A 135 -14.85 2.56 -10.97
CA SER A 135 -14.77 2.58 -12.43
C SER A 135 -13.34 2.78 -12.94
N ILE A 136 -12.57 3.71 -12.34
CA ILE A 136 -11.16 3.93 -12.68
C ILE A 136 -10.32 2.68 -12.36
N SER A 137 -10.54 2.07 -11.19
CA SER A 137 -9.81 0.89 -10.76
C SER A 137 -10.06 -0.30 -11.69
N GLU A 138 -11.30 -0.48 -12.13
CA GLU A 138 -11.66 -1.54 -13.07
C GLU A 138 -11.04 -1.30 -14.45
N ALA A 139 -11.16 -0.07 -14.99
CA ALA A 139 -10.52 0.29 -16.25
C ALA A 139 -8.99 0.13 -16.20
N PHE A 140 -8.36 0.40 -15.05
CA PHE A 140 -6.92 0.19 -14.89
C PHE A 140 -6.55 -1.30 -14.86
N LYS A 141 -7.37 -2.16 -14.26
CA LYS A 141 -7.20 -3.62 -14.35
C LYS A 141 -7.38 -4.10 -15.79
N ASP A 142 -8.38 -3.59 -16.51
CA ASP A 142 -8.58 -3.93 -17.92
C ASP A 142 -7.36 -3.56 -18.77
N ALA A 143 -6.74 -2.40 -18.50
CA ALA A 143 -5.49 -2.02 -19.17
C ALA A 143 -4.32 -2.97 -18.87
N ILE A 144 -4.32 -3.65 -17.72
CA ILE A 144 -3.30 -4.62 -17.31
C ILE A 144 -3.57 -6.00 -17.92
N PHE A 145 -4.80 -6.51 -17.78
CA PHE A 145 -5.14 -7.90 -18.11
C PHE A 145 -5.68 -8.09 -19.52
N TYR A 146 -6.27 -7.04 -20.11
CA TYR A 146 -6.85 -7.05 -21.44
C TYR A 146 -6.30 -5.86 -22.28
N PRO A 147 -4.97 -5.74 -22.45
CA PRO A 147 -4.34 -4.56 -23.06
C PRO A 147 -4.82 -4.27 -24.49
N GLU A 148 -5.30 -5.28 -25.22
CA GLU A 148 -5.84 -5.14 -26.58
C GLU A 148 -7.20 -4.43 -26.62
N GLN A 149 -7.99 -4.46 -25.53
CA GLN A 149 -9.34 -3.91 -25.46
C GLN A 149 -9.37 -2.42 -25.10
N LYS A 150 -8.55 -1.60 -25.78
CA LYS A 150 -8.38 -0.16 -25.50
C LYS A 150 -9.68 0.63 -25.44
N SER A 151 -10.67 0.26 -26.26
CA SER A 151 -11.97 0.93 -26.30
C SER A 151 -12.76 0.79 -25.00
N MET A 152 -12.49 -0.24 -24.19
CA MET A 152 -13.19 -0.47 -22.92
C MET A 152 -12.65 0.40 -21.79
N TYR A 153 -11.32 0.56 -21.69
CA TYR A 153 -10.71 1.24 -20.55
C TYR A 153 -10.24 2.67 -20.83
N LEU A 154 -9.76 2.97 -22.03
CA LEU A 154 -9.08 4.25 -22.29
C LEU A 154 -10.02 5.46 -22.14
N PRO A 155 -11.27 5.44 -22.62
CA PRO A 155 -12.19 6.57 -22.43
C PRO A 155 -12.52 6.86 -20.97
N VAL A 156 -12.61 5.81 -20.14
CA VAL A 156 -12.86 5.93 -18.69
C VAL A 156 -11.67 6.57 -18.01
N LEU A 157 -10.47 6.09 -18.31
CA LEU A 157 -9.23 6.61 -17.73
C LEU A 157 -8.97 8.06 -18.17
N GLU A 158 -9.11 8.38 -19.46
CA GLU A 158 -8.92 9.74 -20.00
C GLU A 158 -9.87 10.76 -19.36
N ARG A 159 -11.16 10.42 -19.19
CA ARG A 159 -12.14 11.29 -18.54
C ARG A 159 -11.73 11.68 -17.11
N HIS A 160 -10.91 10.87 -16.46
CA HIS A 160 -10.46 11.06 -15.09
C HIS A 160 -8.99 11.50 -14.99
N GLY A 161 -8.35 11.86 -16.10
CA GLY A 161 -6.98 12.38 -16.14
C GLY A 161 -5.89 11.30 -16.14
N TYR A 162 -6.26 10.05 -16.48
CA TYR A 162 -5.40 8.89 -16.62
C TYR A 162 -5.17 8.58 -18.12
N GLY A 163 -4.68 9.56 -18.88
CA GLY A 163 -4.52 9.44 -20.33
C GLY A 163 -3.38 8.52 -20.77
N ALA A 164 -3.32 8.24 -22.08
CA ALA A 164 -2.33 7.35 -22.69
C ALA A 164 -0.88 7.82 -22.49
N ASP A 165 -0.65 9.12 -22.53
CA ASP A 165 0.66 9.75 -22.39
C ASP A 165 1.03 10.08 -20.94
N THR A 166 0.20 9.69 -19.98
CA THR A 166 0.48 9.94 -18.58
C THR A 166 1.59 9.04 -18.08
N ASP A 167 2.46 9.57 -17.21
CA ASP A 167 3.48 8.81 -16.50
C ASP A 167 2.87 8.17 -15.25
N TYR A 168 2.96 6.84 -15.20
CA TYR A 168 2.54 6.03 -14.07
C TYR A 168 3.76 5.49 -13.34
N CYS A 169 3.66 5.43 -12.00
CA CYS A 169 4.52 4.61 -11.17
C CYS A 169 3.63 3.62 -10.41
N VAL A 170 3.83 2.33 -10.63
CA VAL A 170 3.04 1.28 -9.98
C VAL A 170 3.85 0.67 -8.84
N ILE A 171 3.26 0.63 -7.66
CA ILE A 171 3.83 0.09 -6.43
C ILE A 171 2.96 -1.09 -5.98
N ALA A 172 3.58 -2.21 -5.63
CA ALA A 172 2.91 -3.34 -5.01
C ALA A 172 3.38 -3.49 -3.56
N VAL A 173 2.43 -3.62 -2.63
CA VAL A 173 2.68 -3.79 -1.20
C VAL A 173 2.12 -5.13 -0.75
N LYS A 174 2.97 -6.01 -0.23
CA LYS A 174 2.57 -7.26 0.43
C LYS A 174 2.83 -7.15 1.92
N VAL A 175 1.85 -7.60 2.68
CA VAL A 175 1.97 -7.79 4.13
C VAL A 175 2.06 -9.28 4.39
N VAL A 176 3.08 -9.67 5.15
CA VAL A 176 3.32 -11.02 5.64
C VAL A 176 3.16 -10.99 7.16
N THR A 177 2.40 -11.93 7.71
CA THR A 177 2.13 -12.04 9.15
C THR A 177 1.96 -13.50 9.53
N GLU A 178 2.25 -13.82 10.78
CA GLU A 178 1.95 -15.13 11.38
C GLU A 178 0.53 -15.18 11.99
N GLN A 179 -0.16 -14.05 12.08
CA GLN A 179 -1.49 -13.92 12.69
C GLN A 179 -2.59 -13.78 11.62
N GLU A 180 -3.06 -14.90 11.08
CA GLU A 180 -4.08 -14.90 10.01
C GLU A 180 -5.44 -14.32 10.46
N GLU A 181 -5.84 -14.52 11.72
CA GLU A 181 -7.16 -14.11 12.23
C GLU A 181 -7.40 -12.59 12.13
N LEU A 182 -6.35 -11.79 12.30
CA LEU A 182 -6.44 -10.33 12.28
C LEU A 182 -6.11 -9.73 10.90
N TYR A 183 -5.65 -10.54 9.95
CA TYR A 183 -5.14 -10.08 8.66
C TYR A 183 -6.17 -9.27 7.89
N LEU A 184 -7.42 -9.72 7.81
CA LEU A 184 -8.43 -9.05 7.00
C LEU A 184 -8.77 -7.64 7.53
N ASN A 185 -8.89 -7.50 8.85
CA ASN A 185 -9.15 -6.21 9.49
C ASN A 185 -7.96 -5.27 9.34
N PHE A 186 -6.74 -5.78 9.57
CA PHE A 186 -5.51 -5.03 9.35
C PHE A 186 -5.40 -4.54 7.90
N MET A 187 -5.70 -5.39 6.91
CA MET A 187 -5.64 -5.03 5.50
C MET A 187 -6.71 -3.99 5.08
N LYS A 188 -7.79 -3.81 5.84
CA LYS A 188 -8.74 -2.71 5.63
C LYS A 188 -8.20 -1.41 6.22
N LEU A 189 -7.68 -1.46 7.45
CA LEU A 189 -7.05 -0.32 8.11
C LEU A 189 -5.84 0.19 7.31
N LEU A 190 -4.98 -0.71 6.86
CA LEU A 190 -3.82 -0.35 6.06
C LEU A 190 -4.21 0.33 4.74
N GLN A 191 -5.24 -0.17 4.07
CA GLN A 191 -5.72 0.46 2.84
C GLN A 191 -6.16 1.91 3.10
N SER A 192 -6.88 2.14 4.19
CA SER A 192 -7.25 3.49 4.64
C SER A 192 -6.06 4.40 4.87
N GLU A 193 -5.05 3.92 5.59
CA GLU A 193 -3.86 4.71 5.89
C GLU A 193 -3.08 5.04 4.62
N ILE A 194 -2.96 4.08 3.69
CA ILE A 194 -2.38 4.34 2.36
C ILE A 194 -3.15 5.45 1.63
N GLU A 195 -4.49 5.37 1.59
CA GLU A 195 -5.31 6.41 0.95
C GLU A 195 -5.09 7.77 1.62
N LYS A 196 -4.99 7.82 2.95
CA LYS A 196 -4.74 9.05 3.72
C LYS A 196 -3.37 9.65 3.40
N ILE A 197 -2.32 8.84 3.40
CA ILE A 197 -0.94 9.25 3.07
C ILE A 197 -0.89 9.86 1.67
N ILE A 198 -1.46 9.17 0.68
CA ILE A 198 -1.39 9.61 -0.72
C ILE A 198 -2.23 10.88 -0.93
N ASN A 199 -3.45 10.94 -0.37
CA ASN A 199 -4.33 12.12 -0.49
C ASN A 199 -3.75 13.40 0.12
N LYS A 200 -2.81 13.31 1.07
CA LYS A 200 -2.07 14.49 1.55
C LYS A 200 -1.28 15.16 0.43
N MET A 201 -0.75 14.36 -0.51
CA MET A 201 0.14 14.77 -1.59
C MET A 201 -0.60 15.01 -2.92
N SER A 202 -1.51 14.11 -3.31
CA SER A 202 -2.28 14.20 -4.57
C SER A 202 -3.56 13.38 -4.49
N ASP A 203 -4.60 13.83 -5.18
CA ASP A 203 -5.87 13.12 -5.30
C ASP A 203 -5.96 12.21 -6.54
N LYS A 204 -4.85 12.10 -7.29
CA LYS A 204 -4.75 11.26 -8.51
C LYS A 204 -3.91 10.02 -8.25
N PHE A 205 -4.56 8.98 -7.76
CA PHE A 205 -3.98 7.65 -7.63
C PHE A 205 -5.06 6.58 -7.79
N ILE A 206 -4.62 5.36 -8.06
CA ILE A 206 -5.49 4.18 -8.16
C ILE A 206 -5.03 3.19 -7.10
N LEU A 207 -5.97 2.62 -6.37
CA LEU A 207 -5.70 1.68 -5.30
C LEU A 207 -6.63 0.47 -5.41
N PHE A 208 -6.08 -0.73 -5.52
CA PHE A 208 -6.86 -1.97 -5.53
C PHE A 208 -6.07 -3.15 -4.98
N LYS A 209 -6.77 -4.25 -4.67
CA LYS A 209 -6.15 -5.49 -4.20
C LYS A 209 -6.00 -6.48 -5.35
N TYR A 210 -4.86 -7.16 -5.42
CA TYR A 210 -4.59 -8.23 -6.40
C TYR A 210 -3.63 -9.27 -5.83
N GLU A 211 -4.02 -10.55 -5.84
CA GLU A 211 -3.24 -11.68 -5.29
C GLU A 211 -2.71 -11.45 -3.85
N GLY A 212 -3.53 -10.80 -3.02
CA GLY A 212 -3.16 -10.43 -1.65
C GLY A 212 -2.09 -9.34 -1.55
N ASN A 213 -1.81 -8.62 -2.63
CA ASN A 213 -1.03 -7.38 -2.65
C ASN A 213 -1.98 -6.18 -2.71
N ILE A 214 -1.59 -5.07 -2.12
CA ILE A 214 -2.19 -3.75 -2.38
C ILE A 214 -1.40 -3.13 -3.53
N ILE A 215 -2.10 -2.79 -4.61
CA ILE A 215 -1.54 -2.13 -5.79
C ILE A 215 -1.88 -0.65 -5.72
N ILE A 216 -0.85 0.17 -5.85
CA ILE A 216 -0.95 1.63 -5.89
C ILE A 216 -0.42 2.07 -7.25
N ALA A 217 -1.23 2.72 -8.07
CA ALA A 217 -0.76 3.41 -9.27
C ALA A 217 -0.76 4.92 -9.02
N LEU A 218 0.44 5.49 -8.96
CA LEU A 218 0.68 6.91 -8.77
C LEU A 218 0.80 7.60 -10.13
N VAL A 219 0.21 8.78 -10.25
CA VAL A 219 0.11 9.51 -11.52
C VAL A 219 0.69 10.92 -11.40
N GLY A 220 1.71 11.22 -12.21
CA GLY A 220 2.38 12.52 -12.19
C GLY A 220 3.19 12.80 -10.91
N PHE A 221 3.58 11.75 -10.17
CA PHE A 221 4.41 11.89 -8.98
C PHE A 221 5.89 12.03 -9.35
N THR A 222 6.61 12.86 -8.60
CA THR A 222 8.07 12.95 -8.68
C THR A 222 8.74 11.81 -7.91
N GLY A 223 10.01 11.51 -8.21
CA GLY A 223 10.80 10.51 -7.48
C GLY A 223 10.82 10.76 -5.97
N ASN A 224 10.98 12.02 -5.54
CA ASN A 224 10.98 12.39 -4.11
C ASN A 224 9.63 12.12 -3.45
N SER A 225 8.51 12.36 -4.15
CA SER A 225 7.17 12.09 -3.63
C SER A 225 6.94 10.58 -3.42
N ILE A 226 7.44 9.76 -4.35
CA ILE A 226 7.36 8.29 -4.25
C ILE A 226 8.17 7.79 -3.05
N GLU A 227 9.39 8.28 -2.87
CA GLU A 227 10.24 7.92 -1.73
C GLU A 227 9.61 8.32 -0.39
N ASN A 228 8.99 9.49 -0.31
CA ASN A 228 8.25 9.92 0.87
C ASN A 228 7.09 8.96 1.20
N ILE A 229 6.28 8.58 0.21
CA ILE A 229 5.19 7.61 0.41
C ILE A 229 5.74 6.29 0.94
N ILE A 230 6.80 5.76 0.33
CA ILE A 230 7.41 4.49 0.76
C ILE A 230 7.92 4.59 2.20
N SER A 231 8.57 5.72 2.54
CA SER A 231 9.07 5.95 3.89
C SER A 231 7.95 6.01 4.94
N GLU A 232 6.82 6.66 4.63
CA GLU A 232 5.65 6.69 5.51
C GLU A 232 5.01 5.31 5.67
N LEU A 233 4.94 4.51 4.60
CA LEU A 233 4.41 3.14 4.66
C LEU A 233 5.27 2.23 5.54
N ILE A 234 6.59 2.33 5.42
CA ILE A 234 7.51 1.55 6.27
C ILE A 234 7.44 2.05 7.71
N HIS A 235 7.40 3.35 7.94
CA HIS A 235 7.31 3.88 9.30
C HIS A 235 6.00 3.45 9.99
N GLY A 236 4.87 3.53 9.29
CA GLY A 236 3.58 3.02 9.77
C GLY A 236 3.62 1.52 10.09
N SER A 237 4.37 0.73 9.30
CA SER A 237 4.56 -0.70 9.59
C SER A 237 5.32 -0.99 10.88
N SER A 238 6.31 -0.16 11.22
CA SER A 238 7.17 -0.39 12.38
C SER A 238 6.43 -0.29 13.72
N GLN A 239 5.24 0.33 13.73
CA GLN A 239 4.37 0.39 14.90
C GLN A 239 3.62 -0.92 15.16
N HIS A 240 3.64 -1.85 14.19
CA HIS A 240 2.96 -3.13 14.28
C HIS A 240 3.95 -4.29 14.13
N ASN A 241 4.59 -4.68 15.24
CA ASN A 241 5.65 -5.72 15.30
C ASN A 241 5.28 -7.08 14.66
N ASN A 242 3.99 -7.38 14.47
CA ASN A 242 3.50 -8.66 13.94
C ASN A 242 3.34 -8.67 12.40
N TYR A 243 3.66 -7.56 11.72
CA TYR A 243 3.44 -7.41 10.29
C TYR A 243 4.72 -6.99 9.58
N SER A 244 5.08 -7.78 8.58
CA SER A 244 6.24 -7.56 7.73
C SER A 244 5.81 -7.04 6.37
N PHE A 245 6.26 -5.85 6.02
CA PHE A 245 5.91 -5.19 4.77
C PHE A 245 7.01 -5.41 3.73
N TYR A 246 6.57 -5.72 2.51
CA TYR A 246 7.45 -5.88 1.35
C TYR A 246 6.87 -5.07 0.18
N ILE A 247 7.68 -4.17 -0.36
CA ILE A 247 7.26 -3.16 -1.34
C ILE A 247 8.07 -3.34 -2.62
N GLY A 248 7.36 -3.56 -3.73
CA GLY A 248 7.91 -3.60 -5.08
C GLY A 248 7.56 -2.31 -5.81
N VAL A 249 8.57 -1.57 -6.28
CA VAL A 249 8.38 -0.27 -6.95
C VAL A 249 8.73 -0.41 -8.42
N GLY A 250 7.76 -0.19 -9.30
CA GLY A 250 7.96 -0.19 -10.75
C GLY A 250 8.73 1.03 -11.26
N PRO A 251 9.01 1.09 -12.57
CA PRO A 251 9.60 2.27 -13.19
C PRO A 251 8.75 3.52 -12.99
N ALA A 252 9.39 4.67 -12.78
CA ALA A 252 8.70 5.93 -12.46
C ALA A 252 7.91 6.56 -13.62
N LYS A 253 8.10 6.10 -14.87
CA LYS A 253 7.49 6.66 -16.09
C LYS A 253 6.90 5.58 -17.00
N LEU A 254 6.16 4.66 -16.41
CA LEU A 254 5.41 3.68 -17.20
C LEU A 254 4.30 4.37 -17.98
N LYS A 255 4.12 3.98 -19.24
CA LYS A 255 2.93 4.34 -20.02
C LYS A 255 1.88 3.25 -19.91
N ILE A 256 0.62 3.60 -20.13
CA ILE A 256 -0.50 2.66 -20.02
C ILE A 256 -0.30 1.39 -20.87
N LYS A 257 0.25 1.54 -22.08
CA LYS A 257 0.52 0.44 -23.02
C LYS A 257 1.54 -0.58 -22.49
N ALA A 258 2.41 -0.16 -21.58
CA ALA A 258 3.43 -1.02 -20.99
C ALA A 258 2.97 -1.67 -19.67
N LEU A 259 1.83 -1.26 -19.11
CA LEU A 259 1.37 -1.73 -17.80
C LEU A 259 1.23 -3.26 -17.75
N SER A 260 0.57 -3.86 -18.73
CA SER A 260 0.39 -5.32 -18.79
C SER A 260 1.72 -6.09 -18.66
N LYS A 261 2.76 -5.63 -19.38
CA LYS A 261 4.10 -6.23 -19.35
C LYS A 261 4.80 -6.03 -18.00
N TYR A 262 4.75 -4.82 -17.45
CA TYR A 262 5.49 -4.49 -16.22
C TYR A 262 4.77 -4.91 -14.95
N PHE A 263 3.45 -5.05 -14.97
CA PHE A 263 2.66 -5.39 -13.79
C PHE A 263 3.10 -6.71 -13.18
N ARG A 264 3.24 -7.77 -14.00
CA ARG A 264 3.76 -9.07 -13.54
C ARG A 264 5.16 -8.94 -12.91
N ARG A 265 6.04 -8.13 -13.53
CA ARG A 265 7.40 -7.89 -13.02
C ARG A 265 7.38 -7.21 -11.66
N ILE A 266 6.49 -6.23 -11.47
CA ILE A 266 6.34 -5.49 -10.21
C ILE A 266 5.87 -6.41 -9.08
N ILE A 267 4.92 -7.32 -9.35
CA ILE A 267 4.51 -8.34 -8.38
C ILE A 267 5.70 -9.24 -8.01
N SER A 268 6.52 -9.65 -9.00
CA SER A 268 7.73 -10.44 -8.75
C SER A 268 8.79 -9.69 -7.92
N LEU A 269 8.85 -8.35 -7.97
CA LEU A 269 9.74 -7.57 -7.07
C LEU A 269 9.42 -7.80 -5.60
N VAL A 270 8.14 -7.93 -5.28
CA VAL A 270 7.69 -8.18 -3.92
C VAL A 270 8.11 -9.57 -3.46
N ARG A 271 7.95 -10.59 -4.33
CA ARG A 271 8.41 -11.96 -4.08
C ARG A 271 9.93 -12.01 -3.86
N LEU A 272 10.68 -11.31 -4.71
CA LEU A 272 12.12 -11.14 -4.57
C LEU A 272 12.49 -10.48 -3.25
N GLY A 273 11.76 -9.43 -2.86
CA GLY A 273 11.91 -8.75 -1.57
C GLY A 273 11.71 -9.69 -0.39
N ILE A 274 10.67 -10.54 -0.43
CA ILE A 274 10.39 -11.55 0.60
C ILE A 274 11.54 -12.56 0.69
N LYS A 275 11.98 -13.15 -0.42
CA LYS A 275 13.05 -14.17 -0.45
C LYS A 275 14.41 -13.63 -0.03
N THR A 276 14.70 -12.38 -0.37
CA THR A 276 15.98 -11.72 -0.03
C THR A 276 15.92 -10.91 1.27
N ASN A 277 14.77 -10.95 1.97
CA ASN A 277 14.48 -10.15 3.16
C ASN A 277 14.73 -8.63 2.98
N LYS A 278 14.49 -8.12 1.77
CA LYS A 278 14.56 -6.69 1.43
C LYS A 278 13.17 -6.08 1.48
N ARG A 279 12.96 -5.14 2.41
CA ARG A 279 11.67 -4.44 2.61
C ARG A 279 11.20 -3.68 1.38
N VAL A 280 12.12 -3.12 0.60
CA VAL A 280 11.80 -2.37 -0.62
C VAL A 280 12.72 -2.80 -1.76
N VAL A 281 12.13 -3.06 -2.93
CA VAL A 281 12.84 -3.40 -4.16
C VAL A 281 12.38 -2.48 -5.27
N TYR A 282 13.31 -1.70 -5.82
CA TYR A 282 13.04 -0.79 -6.94
C TYR A 282 13.45 -1.45 -8.25
N TYR A 283 12.56 -1.45 -9.24
CA TYR A 283 12.84 -1.99 -10.57
C TYR A 283 14.06 -1.34 -11.21
N ASP A 284 14.22 -0.02 -11.05
CA ASP A 284 15.31 0.74 -11.66
C ASP A 284 16.66 0.50 -10.98
N LYS A 285 16.69 -0.07 -9.77
CA LYS A 285 17.90 -0.45 -9.02
C LYS A 285 18.23 -1.94 -9.16
N LEU A 286 17.53 -2.67 -10.02
CA LEU A 286 17.82 -4.08 -10.28
C LEU A 286 18.99 -4.24 -11.26
N ASP A 287 19.95 -5.07 -10.85
CA ASP A 287 21.07 -5.52 -11.68
C ASP A 287 20.66 -6.75 -12.52
N VAL A 288 21.35 -7.88 -12.37
CA VAL A 288 21.11 -9.14 -13.11
C VAL A 288 19.67 -9.63 -13.00
N HIS A 289 19.02 -9.43 -11.85
CA HIS A 289 17.60 -9.74 -11.64
C HIS A 289 16.69 -9.08 -12.68
N LYS A 290 17.05 -7.90 -13.21
CA LYS A 290 16.27 -7.20 -14.22
C LYS A 290 16.20 -7.99 -15.52
N LEU A 291 17.32 -8.59 -15.94
CA LEU A 291 17.41 -9.43 -17.13
C LEU A 291 16.54 -10.68 -16.96
N ILE A 292 16.66 -11.35 -15.82
CA ILE A 292 15.89 -12.57 -15.54
C ILE A 292 14.39 -12.26 -15.48
N LEU A 293 13.97 -11.18 -14.80
CA LEU A 293 12.57 -10.73 -14.76
C LEU A 293 12.02 -10.31 -16.13
N THR A 294 12.88 -10.07 -17.12
CA THR A 294 12.43 -9.78 -18.48
C THR A 294 12.10 -11.02 -19.30
N MET A 295 12.59 -12.18 -18.88
CA MET A 295 12.33 -13.46 -19.55
C MET A 295 10.91 -13.92 -19.26
N GLU A 296 10.15 -14.21 -20.33
CA GLU A 296 8.76 -14.67 -20.23
C GLU A 296 8.67 -16.19 -20.11
N ASP A 297 9.68 -16.91 -20.61
CA ASP A 297 9.78 -18.36 -20.56
C ASP A 297 10.31 -18.82 -19.20
N THR A 298 9.37 -19.07 -18.27
CA THR A 298 9.69 -19.60 -16.95
C THR A 298 10.21 -21.03 -17.00
N ASP A 299 9.83 -21.81 -18.01
CA ASP A 299 10.26 -23.20 -18.14
C ASP A 299 11.75 -23.29 -18.47
N MET A 300 12.23 -22.43 -19.37
CA MET A 300 13.67 -22.27 -19.64
C MET A 300 14.44 -21.87 -18.38
N LEU A 301 13.89 -21.00 -17.54
CA LEU A 301 14.52 -20.62 -16.26
C LEU A 301 14.59 -21.81 -15.30
N HIS A 302 13.53 -22.61 -15.21
CA HIS A 302 13.50 -23.83 -14.39
C HIS A 302 14.47 -24.90 -14.91
N GLU A 303 14.59 -25.06 -16.22
CA GLU A 303 15.54 -25.98 -16.86
C GLU A 303 16.97 -25.57 -16.56
N PHE A 304 17.34 -24.31 -16.83
CA PHE A 304 18.66 -23.78 -16.52
C PHE A 304 19.02 -23.93 -15.03
N TYR A 305 18.07 -23.64 -14.15
CA TYR A 305 18.26 -23.83 -12.70
C TYR A 305 18.57 -25.29 -12.36
N ARG A 306 17.78 -26.22 -12.91
CA ARG A 306 17.92 -27.66 -12.64
C ARG A 306 19.23 -28.20 -13.19
N GLU A 307 19.66 -27.76 -14.36
CA GLU A 307 20.95 -28.13 -14.97
C GLU A 307 22.16 -27.61 -14.19
N ALA A 308 22.02 -26.49 -13.48
CA ALA A 308 23.12 -25.88 -12.73
C ALA A 308 23.19 -26.35 -11.27
N LEU A 309 22.06 -26.39 -10.56
CA LEU A 309 22.00 -26.63 -9.12
C LEU A 309 21.08 -27.79 -8.71
N GLY A 310 20.37 -28.42 -9.66
CA GLY A 310 19.42 -29.50 -9.36
C GLY A 310 20.06 -30.77 -8.80
N SER A 311 21.28 -31.12 -9.26
CA SER A 311 22.04 -32.25 -8.69
C SER A 311 22.49 -31.94 -7.26
N LEU A 312 22.86 -30.70 -6.98
CA LEU A 312 23.30 -30.26 -5.65
C LEU A 312 22.15 -30.25 -4.64
N GLU A 313 20.97 -29.73 -5.01
CA GLU A 313 19.78 -29.79 -4.14
C GLU A 313 19.33 -31.22 -3.86
N SER A 314 19.37 -32.10 -4.88
CA SER A 314 19.03 -33.53 -4.72
C SER A 314 20.01 -34.21 -3.76
N TYR A 315 21.31 -33.95 -3.93
CA TYR A 315 22.34 -34.49 -3.06
C TYR A 315 22.18 -34.02 -1.61
N ASP A 316 21.91 -32.73 -1.38
CA ASP A 316 21.65 -32.18 -0.05
C ASP A 316 20.45 -32.85 0.62
N ARG A 317 19.38 -33.12 -0.13
CA ARG A 317 18.18 -33.81 0.39
C ARG A 317 18.44 -35.27 0.74
N GLU A 318 19.19 -36.00 -0.09
CA GLU A 318 19.47 -37.42 0.10
C GLU A 318 20.51 -37.69 1.19
N ASN A 319 21.50 -36.81 1.32
CA ASN A 319 22.64 -36.98 2.23
C ASN A 319 22.55 -36.09 3.48
N ASN A 320 21.47 -35.30 3.60
CA ASN A 320 21.24 -34.31 4.65
C ASN A 320 22.44 -33.35 4.83
N THR A 321 22.99 -32.89 3.70
CA THR A 321 24.10 -31.92 3.67
C THR A 321 23.58 -30.49 3.47
N GLY A 322 24.46 -29.50 3.63
CA GLY A 322 24.16 -28.07 3.46
C GLY A 322 24.99 -27.41 2.36
N TYR A 323 25.36 -28.15 1.32
CA TYR A 323 26.30 -27.69 0.29
C TYR A 323 25.73 -26.60 -0.61
N TYR A 324 24.42 -26.60 -0.87
CA TYR A 324 23.72 -25.52 -1.56
C TYR A 324 23.91 -24.18 -0.84
N GLY A 325 23.61 -24.14 0.46
CA GLY A 325 23.76 -22.95 1.29
C GLY A 325 25.23 -22.52 1.39
N PHE A 326 26.13 -23.49 1.51
CA PHE A 326 27.57 -23.23 1.56
C PHE A 326 28.10 -22.62 0.25
N LEU A 327 27.65 -23.13 -0.91
CA LEU A 327 28.00 -22.56 -2.22
C LEU A 327 27.45 -21.14 -2.39
N LYS A 328 26.22 -20.87 -1.91
CA LYS A 328 25.66 -19.51 -1.91
C LYS A 328 26.54 -18.54 -1.11
N GLN A 329 26.94 -18.92 0.10
CA GLN A 329 27.85 -18.12 0.94
C GLN A 329 29.24 -17.93 0.29
N TYR A 330 29.74 -18.93 -0.44
CA TYR A 330 30.98 -18.79 -1.20
C TYR A 330 30.89 -17.65 -2.22
N PHE A 331 29.79 -17.54 -2.98
CA PHE A 331 29.58 -16.42 -3.90
C PHE A 331 29.36 -15.09 -3.19
N GLU A 332 28.59 -15.06 -2.09
CA GLU A 332 28.36 -13.84 -1.28
C GLU A 332 29.64 -13.29 -0.66
N THR A 333 30.63 -14.14 -0.39
CA THR A 333 31.94 -13.75 0.11
C THR A 333 32.96 -13.45 -1.00
N ASN A 334 32.53 -13.41 -2.27
CA ASN A 334 33.38 -13.26 -3.45
C ASN A 334 34.51 -14.30 -3.49
N GLY A 335 34.22 -15.54 -3.10
CA GLY A 335 35.17 -16.65 -3.07
C GLY A 335 36.25 -16.57 -1.99
N LYS A 336 36.14 -15.67 -1.02
CA LYS A 336 37.14 -15.49 0.05
C LYS A 336 37.07 -16.63 1.07
N ILE A 337 37.92 -17.64 0.88
CA ILE A 337 38.04 -18.85 1.72
C ILE A 337 38.16 -18.52 3.22
N HIS A 338 38.94 -17.50 3.57
CA HIS A 338 39.09 -17.06 4.98
C HIS A 338 37.77 -16.70 5.62
N ARG A 339 37.00 -15.85 4.93
CA ARG A 339 35.72 -15.34 5.42
C ARG A 339 34.68 -16.46 5.50
N LEU A 340 34.70 -17.38 4.54
CA LEU A 340 33.83 -18.54 4.53
C LEU A 340 34.14 -19.51 5.69
N SER A 341 35.43 -19.70 5.99
CA SER A 341 35.93 -20.47 7.14
C SER A 341 35.48 -19.88 8.47
N GLU A 342 35.58 -18.55 8.64
CA GLU A 342 35.09 -17.84 9.83
C GLU A 342 33.57 -17.92 9.99
N LEU A 343 32.80 -17.65 8.93
CA LEU A 343 31.33 -17.66 8.96
C LEU A 343 30.75 -19.03 9.33
N ASN A 344 31.42 -20.10 8.91
CA ASN A 344 30.98 -21.48 9.16
C ASN A 344 31.68 -22.13 10.36
N TYR A 345 32.60 -21.43 11.04
CA TYR A 345 33.41 -21.95 12.15
C TYR A 345 34.16 -23.26 11.79
N ILE A 346 34.64 -23.38 10.56
CA ILE A 346 35.38 -24.55 10.07
C ILE A 346 36.78 -24.18 9.62
N HIS A 347 37.70 -25.16 9.63
CA HIS A 347 39.06 -24.95 9.13
C HIS A 347 39.08 -24.77 7.60
N ARG A 348 40.06 -24.01 7.07
CA ARG A 348 40.22 -23.75 5.61
C ARG A 348 40.30 -25.03 4.77
N ASN A 349 40.90 -26.10 5.30
CA ASN A 349 40.96 -27.40 4.62
C ASN A 349 39.58 -28.01 4.41
N THR A 350 38.69 -27.86 5.40
CA THR A 350 37.30 -28.34 5.31
C THR A 350 36.53 -27.54 4.27
N VAL A 351 36.76 -26.22 4.18
CA VAL A 351 36.20 -25.39 3.10
C VAL A 351 36.62 -25.93 1.74
N HIS A 352 37.91 -26.18 1.52
CA HIS A 352 38.39 -26.74 0.26
C HIS A 352 37.79 -28.12 -0.04
N TYR A 353 37.65 -28.98 0.96
CA TYR A 353 37.01 -30.28 0.81
C TYR A 353 35.55 -30.16 0.37
N GLN A 354 34.77 -29.29 1.03
CA GLN A 354 33.36 -29.06 0.71
C GLN A 354 33.20 -28.44 -0.68
N LEU A 355 34.01 -27.46 -1.06
CA LEU A 355 34.02 -26.89 -2.41
C LEU A 355 34.42 -27.93 -3.46
N LYS A 356 35.35 -28.84 -3.16
CA LYS A 356 35.69 -29.95 -4.06
C LYS A 356 34.51 -30.90 -4.24
N LYS A 357 33.83 -31.26 -3.16
CA LYS A 357 32.61 -32.09 -3.24
C LYS A 357 31.50 -31.42 -4.05
N ILE A 358 31.30 -30.12 -3.88
CA ILE A 358 30.33 -29.36 -4.69
C ILE A 358 30.68 -29.43 -6.17
N GLN A 359 31.95 -29.27 -6.55
CA GLN A 359 32.42 -29.40 -7.92
C GLN A 359 32.18 -30.82 -8.47
N ASP A 360 32.46 -31.85 -7.67
CA ASP A 360 32.22 -33.25 -8.07
C ASP A 360 30.71 -33.52 -8.32
N ILE A 361 29.82 -32.94 -7.52
CA ILE A 361 28.35 -33.13 -7.63
C ILE A 361 27.74 -32.33 -8.79
N THR A 362 28.19 -31.09 -8.97
CA THR A 362 27.65 -30.18 -10.00
C THR A 362 28.31 -30.38 -11.36
N GLY A 363 29.47 -31.05 -11.42
CA GLY A 363 30.30 -31.16 -12.62
C GLY A 363 30.92 -29.82 -13.06
N CYS A 364 30.78 -28.78 -12.24
CA CYS A 364 31.25 -27.43 -12.53
C CYS A 364 32.62 -27.18 -11.87
N ASN A 365 33.48 -26.40 -12.51
CA ASN A 365 34.76 -25.95 -11.98
C ASN A 365 34.63 -24.55 -11.37
N LEU A 366 34.80 -24.43 -10.05
CA LEU A 366 34.71 -23.13 -9.36
C LEU A 366 35.88 -22.19 -9.64
N ALA A 367 36.89 -22.60 -10.41
CA ALA A 367 37.93 -21.71 -10.93
C ALA A 367 37.62 -21.18 -12.34
N ASP A 368 36.67 -21.80 -13.07
CA ASP A 368 36.27 -21.35 -14.40
C ASP A 368 35.19 -20.27 -14.32
N TRP A 369 35.36 -19.21 -15.11
CA TRP A 369 34.44 -18.07 -15.09
C TRP A 369 33.04 -18.40 -15.62
N ASN A 370 32.92 -19.26 -16.65
CA ASN A 370 31.62 -19.63 -17.20
C ASN A 370 30.84 -20.50 -16.21
N ASP A 371 31.51 -21.41 -15.53
CA ASP A 371 30.88 -22.25 -14.50
C ASP A 371 30.47 -21.43 -13.27
N GLN A 372 31.32 -20.50 -12.82
CA GLN A 372 30.94 -19.52 -11.78
C GLN A 372 29.73 -18.69 -12.21
N LEU A 373 29.70 -18.22 -13.46
CA LEU A 373 28.57 -17.46 -13.99
C LEU A 373 27.30 -18.31 -14.05
N LYS A 374 27.39 -19.56 -14.52
CA LYS A 374 26.26 -20.50 -14.58
C LYS A 374 25.64 -20.72 -13.20
N LEU A 375 26.48 -21.05 -12.21
CA LEU A 375 26.03 -21.31 -10.84
C LEU A 375 25.47 -20.04 -10.17
N SER A 376 26.13 -18.89 -10.34
CA SER A 376 25.65 -17.62 -9.78
C SER A 376 24.33 -17.17 -10.40
N LEU A 377 24.16 -17.30 -11.72
CA LEU A 377 22.88 -17.05 -12.40
C LEU A 377 21.78 -17.98 -11.88
N ALA A 378 22.08 -19.26 -11.64
CA ALA A 378 21.10 -20.18 -11.08
C ALA A 378 20.60 -19.74 -9.69
N PHE A 379 21.46 -19.21 -8.82
CA PHE A 379 21.02 -18.60 -7.56
C PHE A 379 20.10 -17.39 -7.78
N TYR A 380 20.45 -16.48 -8.70
CA TYR A 380 19.60 -15.33 -9.03
C TYR A 380 18.24 -15.74 -9.62
N ILE A 381 18.21 -16.80 -10.42
CA ILE A 381 16.98 -17.37 -10.99
C ILE A 381 16.09 -17.94 -9.89
N LYS A 382 16.67 -18.67 -8.92
CA LYS A 382 15.92 -19.19 -7.77
C LYS A 382 15.27 -18.09 -6.93
N ASP A 383 15.93 -16.94 -6.80
CA ASP A 383 15.37 -15.80 -6.07
C ASP A 383 14.13 -15.21 -6.77
N ILE A 384 13.95 -15.45 -8.07
CA ILE A 384 12.81 -14.96 -8.87
C ILE A 384 11.69 -15.99 -9.04
N LEU A 385 12.05 -17.27 -9.23
CA LEU A 385 11.13 -18.42 -9.37
C LEU A 385 10.46 -18.78 -8.05
#